data_AF-A0A1I7DMI8-F1
#
_entry.id   AF-A0A1I7DMI8-F1
#
_cell.length_a   1.000
_cell.length_b   1.000
_cell.length_c   1.000
_cell.angle_alpha   90.00
_cell.angle_beta   90.00
_cell.angle_gamma   90.00
#
_symmetry.space_group_name_H-M   'P 1'
#
loop_
_entity.id
_entity.type
_entity.pdbx_description
1 polymer ?
#
loop_
_entity_poly.entity_id
_entity_poly.type
_entity_poly.pdbx_seq_one_letter_code
_entity_poly.pdbx_strand_id
1 'polypeptide(L)'
;MGSHWQSGAIERSAGSAASVEDLALSCPEEIFLSWLLWLPQGSDIRTAAAREVARLDRRAPLPDDLRRLRALLITAAEGAAS
;
A
#
# COMPACT_ATOMS: atom_id res chain seq x y z
N MET A 1 40.96 -25.48 23.64
CA MET A 1 40.02 -26.26 24.48
C MET A 1 39.50 -25.31 25.55
N GLY A 2 38.19 -25.10 25.64
CA GLY A 2 37.56 -24.17 26.58
C GLY A 2 36.37 -23.46 25.97
N SER A 3 35.16 -23.87 26.36
CA SER A 3 33.88 -23.66 25.69
C SER A 3 33.10 -22.42 26.14
N HIS A 4 32.34 -21.88 25.18
CA HIS A 4 31.01 -21.25 25.20
C HIS A 4 30.61 -20.15 26.21
N TRP A 5 30.00 -19.11 25.62
CA TRP A 5 28.70 -18.48 25.90
C TRP A 5 28.82 -16.95 25.80
N GLN A 6 28.18 -16.35 24.79
CA GLN A 6 27.42 -15.13 25.05
C GLN A 6 26.30 -14.96 24.01
N SER A 7 25.07 -15.08 24.50
CA SER A 7 23.84 -14.73 23.79
C SER A 7 23.72 -13.22 23.60
N GLY A 8 23.13 -12.84 22.47
CA GLY A 8 22.24 -11.68 22.39
C GLY A 8 22.77 -10.44 21.70
N ALA A 9 22.50 -10.33 20.39
CA ALA A 9 22.10 -9.08 19.77
C ALA A 9 21.34 -9.40 18.47
N ILE A 10 20.06 -9.73 18.62
CA ILE A 10 19.10 -9.64 17.53
C ILE A 10 18.81 -8.14 17.38
N GLU A 11 19.69 -7.40 16.73
CA GLU A 11 19.43 -6.00 16.43
C GLU A 11 19.32 -5.82 14.92
N ARG A 12 18.05 -5.94 14.51
CA ARG A 12 17.41 -5.21 13.41
C ARG A 12 18.37 -4.92 12.26
N SER A 13 18.41 -5.87 11.33
CA SER A 13 18.64 -5.52 9.93
C SER A 13 17.56 -4.50 9.57
N ALA A 14 17.95 -3.23 9.63
CA ALA A 14 17.09 -2.11 9.35
C ALA A 14 16.49 -2.36 7.97
N GLY A 15 15.16 -2.26 7.94
CA GLY A 15 14.31 -2.53 6.80
C GLY A 15 15.04 -2.19 5.51
N SER A 16 15.32 -3.26 4.77
CA SER A 16 15.57 -3.21 3.34
C SER A 16 14.69 -2.11 2.80
N ALA A 17 15.32 -1.10 2.22
CA ALA A 17 14.67 -0.29 1.21
C ALA A 17 14.07 -1.29 0.22
N ALA A 18 12.81 -1.69 0.42
CA ALA A 18 11.98 -2.24 -0.63
C ALA A 18 11.95 -1.09 -1.63
N SER A 19 12.81 -1.25 -2.63
CA SER A 19 13.36 -0.15 -3.38
C SER A 19 12.25 0.70 -3.95
N VAL A 20 12.48 1.99 -4.01
CA VAL A 20 11.62 2.94 -4.71
C VAL A 20 11.39 2.53 -6.18
N GLU A 21 12.21 1.61 -6.71
CA GLU A 21 12.06 0.90 -7.99
C GLU A 21 10.97 -0.19 -8.01
N ASP A 22 10.65 -0.85 -6.89
CA ASP A 22 9.67 -1.96 -6.82
C ASP A 22 8.21 -1.44 -6.97
N LEU A 23 7.98 -0.19 -6.54
CA LEU A 23 6.72 0.53 -6.77
C LEU A 23 6.49 0.82 -8.26
N ALA A 24 7.54 0.88 -9.09
CA ALA A 24 7.41 1.05 -10.53
C ALA A 24 7.00 -0.24 -11.26
N LEU A 25 7.05 -1.39 -10.58
CA LEU A 25 6.63 -2.70 -11.10
C LEU A 25 5.33 -3.21 -10.49
N SER A 26 4.83 -2.57 -9.43
CA SER A 26 3.62 -3.00 -8.75
C SER A 26 2.40 -2.72 -9.63
N CYS A 27 1.63 -3.76 -9.96
CA CYS A 27 0.39 -3.58 -10.69
C CYS A 27 -0.62 -2.75 -9.86
N PRO A 28 -1.58 -2.06 -10.51
CA PRO A 28 -2.56 -1.24 -9.80
C PRO A 28 -3.31 -1.98 -8.67
N GLU A 29 -3.55 -3.28 -8.84
CA GLU A 29 -4.15 -4.16 -7.85
C GLU A 29 -3.28 -4.35 -6.60
N GLU A 30 -1.96 -4.52 -6.75
CA GLU A 30 -1.03 -4.64 -5.62
C GLU A 30 -0.95 -3.33 -4.85
N ILE A 31 -0.86 -2.20 -5.55
CA ILE A 31 -0.87 -0.87 -4.92
C ILE A 31 -2.17 -0.66 -4.12
N PHE A 32 -3.30 -1.08 -4.69
CA PHE A 32 -4.59 -1.01 -4.01
C PHE A 32 -4.64 -1.90 -2.75
N LEU A 33 -4.13 -3.13 -2.82
CA LEU A 33 -4.06 -4.03 -1.66
C LEU A 33 -3.10 -3.50 -0.58
N SER A 34 -1.92 -3.01 -0.96
CA SER A 34 -0.99 -2.37 -0.03
C SER A 34 -1.62 -1.15 0.64
N TRP A 35 -2.34 -0.33 -0.12
CA TRP A 35 -3.08 0.81 0.42
C TRP A 35 -4.15 0.37 1.43
N LEU A 36 -4.94 -0.65 1.13
CA LEU A 36 -5.94 -1.21 2.06
C LEU A 36 -5.30 -1.71 3.36
N LEU A 37 -4.21 -2.46 3.26
CA LEU A 37 -3.50 -3.02 4.41
C LEU A 37 -2.83 -1.96 5.30
N TRP A 38 -2.52 -0.79 4.73
CA TRP A 38 -1.95 0.35 5.45
C TRP A 38 -2.98 1.27 6.10
N LEU A 39 -4.28 1.06 5.88
CA LEU A 39 -5.30 1.88 6.53
C LEU A 39 -5.27 1.70 8.06
N PRO A 40 -5.42 2.78 8.86
CA PRO A 40 -5.57 2.66 10.30
C PRO A 40 -6.72 1.73 10.68
N GLN A 41 -6.55 1.00 11.79
CA GLN A 41 -7.61 0.13 12.30
C GLN A 41 -8.90 0.93 12.56
N GLY A 42 -10.03 0.40 12.08
CA GLY A 42 -11.34 1.06 12.20
C GLY A 42 -11.61 2.14 11.13
N SER A 43 -10.74 2.30 10.13
CA SER A 43 -11.02 3.20 9.00
C SER A 43 -12.25 2.75 8.22
N ASP A 44 -13.13 3.70 7.90
CA ASP A 44 -14.18 3.49 6.90
C ASP A 44 -13.54 3.47 5.51
N ILE A 45 -13.44 2.27 4.93
CA ILE A 45 -12.84 2.02 3.62
C ILE A 45 -13.52 2.88 2.55
N ARG A 46 -14.84 3.04 2.59
CA ARG A 46 -15.57 3.80 1.56
C ARG A 46 -15.15 5.27 1.59
N THR A 47 -15.14 5.86 2.78
CA THR A 47 -14.72 7.25 2.98
C THR A 47 -13.23 7.44 2.63
N ALA A 48 -12.36 6.50 3.01
CA ALA A 48 -10.94 6.54 2.68
C ALA A 48 -10.72 6.47 1.16
N ALA A 49 -11.43 5.57 0.47
CA ALA A 49 -11.33 5.40 -0.97
C ALA A 49 -11.86 6.64 -1.73
N ALA A 50 -12.99 7.21 -1.31
CA ALA A 50 -13.52 8.43 -1.91
C ALA A 50 -12.53 9.62 -1.82
N ARG A 51 -11.84 9.75 -0.68
CA ARG A 51 -10.79 10.76 -0.50
C ARG A 51 -9.59 10.54 -1.43
N GLU A 52 -9.26 9.29 -1.69
CA GLU A 52 -8.18 8.89 -2.59
C GLU A 52 -8.52 9.20 -4.05
N VAL A 53 -9.73 8.85 -4.49
CA VAL A 53 -10.24 9.21 -5.83
C VAL A 53 -10.18 10.72 -6.05
N ALA A 54 -10.67 11.51 -5.09
CA ALA A 54 -10.61 12.97 -5.15
C ALA A 54 -9.17 13.52 -5.19
N ARG A 55 -8.18 12.77 -4.67
CA ARG A 55 -6.76 13.14 -4.79
C ARG A 55 -6.21 12.86 -6.18
N LEU A 56 -6.57 11.73 -6.78
CA LEU A 56 -6.17 11.38 -8.14
C LEU A 56 -6.82 12.30 -9.18
N ASP A 57 -8.09 12.66 -8.99
CA ASP A 57 -8.83 13.56 -9.90
C ASP A 57 -8.20 14.94 -10.02
N ARG A 58 -7.62 15.45 -8.93
CA ARG A 58 -6.87 16.72 -8.93
C ARG A 58 -5.59 16.69 -9.76
N ARG A 59 -5.12 15.50 -10.16
CA ARG A 59 -3.89 15.30 -10.94
C ARG A 59 -4.15 14.91 -12.39
N ALA A 60 -5.39 15.01 -12.86
CA ALA A 60 -5.74 14.68 -14.24
C ALA A 60 -4.92 15.54 -15.24
N PRO A 61 -4.55 14.98 -16.41
CA PRO A 61 -4.88 13.63 -16.90
C PRO A 61 -4.02 12.51 -16.26
N LEU A 62 -4.64 11.35 -16.03
CA LEU A 62 -3.96 10.19 -15.43
C LEU A 62 -3.42 9.22 -16.49
N PRO A 63 -2.21 8.67 -16.32
CA PRO A 63 -1.72 7.54 -17.09
C PRO A 63 -2.58 6.28 -16.83
N ASP A 64 -2.51 5.32 -17.75
CA ASP A 64 -3.35 4.12 -17.80
C ASP A 64 -3.39 3.33 -16.48
N ASP A 65 -2.23 3.11 -15.87
CA ASP A 65 -2.12 2.37 -14.60
C ASP A 65 -2.82 3.11 -13.44
N LEU A 66 -2.69 4.45 -13.40
CA LEU A 66 -3.38 5.27 -12.41
C LEU A 66 -4.88 5.38 -12.67
N ARG A 67 -5.33 5.28 -13.93
CA ARG A 67 -6.76 5.16 -14.25
C ARG A 67 -7.34 3.84 -13.71
N ARG A 68 -6.58 2.74 -13.80
CA ARG A 68 -7.02 1.46 -13.24
C ARG A 68 -7.05 1.47 -11.71
N LEU A 69 -6.02 2.01 -11.06
CA LEU A 69 -6.03 2.21 -9.61
C LEU A 69 -7.22 3.06 -9.15
N ARG A 70 -7.50 4.16 -9.86
CA ARG A 70 -8.67 5.00 -9.60
C ARG A 70 -9.99 4.21 -9.67
N ALA A 71 -10.14 3.32 -10.65
CA ALA A 71 -11.34 2.50 -10.79
C ALA A 71 -11.53 1.54 -9.61
N LEU A 72 -10.47 0.88 -9.15
CA LEU A 72 -10.51 0.02 -7.95
C LEU A 72 -10.97 0.79 -6.70
N LEU A 73 -10.46 2.02 -6.52
CA LEU A 73 -10.85 2.89 -5.42
C LEU A 73 -12.30 3.36 -5.52
N ILE A 74 -12.84 3.58 -6.72
CA ILE A 74 -14.27 3.89 -6.91
C ILE A 74 -15.13 2.72 -6.45
N THR A 75 -14.81 1.50 -6.89
CA THR A 75 -15.53 0.30 -6.45
C THR A 75 -15.50 0.15 -4.92
N ALA A 76 -14.36 0.44 -4.29
CA ALA A 76 -14.25 0.44 -2.83
C ALA A 76 -15.07 1.55 -2.17
N ALA A 77 -15.18 2.72 -2.79
CA ALA A 77 -15.97 3.86 -2.29
C ALA A 77 -17.49 3.60 -2.36
N GLU A 78 -17.95 2.95 -3.42
CA GLU A 78 -19.35 2.59 -3.63
C GLU A 78 -19.80 1.42 -2.73
N GLY A 79 -18.82 0.66 -2.22
CA GLY A 79 -19.04 -0.59 -1.51
C GLY A 79 -19.15 -1.73 -2.52
N ALA A 80 -18.28 -2.74 -2.38
CA ALA A 80 -18.35 -3.93 -3.22
C ALA A 80 -19.78 -4.49 -3.15
N ALA A 81 -20.49 -4.50 -4.27
CA ALA A 81 -21.84 -5.05 -4.37
C ALA A 81 -21.82 -6.46 -3.78
N SER A 82 -22.36 -6.58 -2.57
CA SER A 82 -22.54 -7.82 -1.83
C SER A 82 -24.01 -8.17 -1.82
#